data_AF-A0A521AG19-F1
#
_entry.id   AF-A0A521AG19-F1
#
_cell.length_a   1.000
_cell.length_b   1.000
_cell.length_c   1.000
_cell.angle_alpha   90.00
_cell.angle_beta   90.00
_cell.angle_gamma   90.00
#
_symmetry.space_group_name_H-M   'P 1'
#
loop_
_entity.id
_entity.type
_entity.pdbx_description
1 polymer ?
#
loop_
_entity_poly.entity_id
_entity_poly.type
_entity_poly.pdbx_seq_one_letter_code
_entity_poly.pdbx_strand_id
1 'polypeptide(L)'
;MLTYMFTYTAKITINIDFMSIDLSKTKKEFGLNIKKIRESKGLTQLDLATAMNNIDSASFIDKTTISRIENARTNVTLSTIIKLSLALEVDVKIFFDFD
;
A
#
# COMPACT_ATOMS: atom_id res chain seq x y z
N MET A 1 -46.61 0.89 -50.48
CA MET A 1 -46.19 1.06 -49.07
C MET A 1 -44.82 0.41 -48.93
N LEU A 2 -43.73 1.16 -49.13
CA LEU A 2 -42.36 0.65 -49.00
C LEU A 2 -41.86 1.05 -47.61
N THR A 3 -41.60 0.05 -46.77
CA THR A 3 -41.15 0.23 -45.38
C THR A 3 -39.65 0.51 -45.35
N TYR A 4 -39.27 1.54 -44.60
CA TYR A 4 -37.90 2.00 -44.37
C TYR A 4 -37.06 0.99 -43.56
N MET A 5 -35.76 0.89 -43.86
CA MET A 5 -34.75 0.44 -42.91
C MET A 5 -33.49 1.29 -43.10
N PHE A 6 -33.40 2.39 -42.36
CA PHE A 6 -32.12 3.05 -42.11
C PHE A 6 -31.43 2.30 -40.96
N THR A 7 -30.33 1.61 -41.24
CA THR A 7 -29.47 1.07 -40.20
C THR A 7 -28.46 2.15 -39.79
N TYR A 8 -28.47 2.52 -38.50
CA TYR A 8 -27.50 3.45 -37.92
C TYR A 8 -26.61 2.67 -36.95
N THR A 9 -25.30 2.70 -37.17
CA THR A 9 -24.31 2.14 -36.24
C THR A 9 -23.48 3.28 -35.65
N ALA A 10 -23.73 3.59 -34.38
CA ALA A 10 -22.89 4.48 -33.59
C ALA A 10 -21.68 3.68 -33.06
N LYS A 11 -20.46 4.06 -33.45
CA LYS A 11 -19.24 3.64 -32.74
C LYS A 11 -19.02 4.60 -31.57
N ILE A 12 -19.34 4.14 -30.36
CA ILE A 12 -18.97 4.84 -29.13
C ILE A 12 -17.53 4.44 -28.81
N THR A 13 -16.59 5.36 -28.99
CA THR A 13 -15.22 5.20 -28.47
C THR A 13 -15.22 5.68 -27.02
N ILE A 14 -15.22 4.76 -26.07
CA ILE A 14 -15.02 5.11 -24.66
C ILE A 14 -13.51 5.30 -24.47
N ASN A 15 -13.07 6.54 -24.33
CA ASN A 15 -11.70 6.85 -23.93
C ASN A 15 -11.62 6.64 -22.41
N ILE A 16 -11.33 5.41 -22.00
CA ILE A 16 -11.10 5.10 -20.59
C ILE A 16 -9.65 5.51 -20.33
N ASP A 17 -9.45 6.71 -19.79
CA ASP A 17 -8.18 7.05 -19.15
C ASP A 17 -8.01 6.05 -18.00
N PHE A 18 -7.29 4.96 -18.26
CA PHE A 18 -6.91 4.02 -17.22
C PHE A 18 -5.98 4.77 -16.29
N MET A 19 -6.46 5.05 -15.07
CA MET A 19 -5.64 5.57 -13.99
C MET A 19 -4.47 4.61 -13.81
N SER A 20 -3.30 4.99 -14.32
CA SER A 20 -2.09 4.18 -14.21
C SER A 20 -1.59 4.29 -12.78
N ILE A 21 -1.78 3.22 -12.00
CA ILE A 21 -1.18 3.13 -10.68
C ILE A 21 0.32 2.98 -10.88
N ASP A 22 1.08 4.03 -10.56
CA ASP A 22 2.53 3.93 -10.45
C ASP A 22 2.88 3.18 -9.16
N LEU A 23 3.03 1.86 -9.29
CA LEU A 23 3.40 0.98 -8.18
C LEU A 23 4.72 1.40 -7.51
N SER A 24 5.67 2.00 -8.25
CA SER A 24 6.93 2.49 -7.69
C SER A 24 6.68 3.68 -6.77
N LYS A 25 5.83 4.62 -7.20
CA LYS A 25 5.40 5.76 -6.40
C LYS A 25 4.66 5.29 -5.14
N THR A 26 3.65 4.43 -5.30
CA THR A 26 2.85 3.90 -4.17
C THR A 26 3.73 3.19 -3.13
N LYS A 27 4.74 2.41 -3.55
CA LYS A 27 5.65 1.74 -2.61
C LYS A 27 6.52 2.71 -1.83
N LYS A 28 6.97 3.80 -2.46
CA LYS A 28 7.74 4.86 -1.78
C LYS A 28 6.89 5.59 -0.77
N GLU A 29 5.66 5.95 -1.14
CA GLU A 29 4.73 6.66 -0.25
C GLU A 29 4.35 5.78 0.94
N PHE A 30 4.02 4.51 0.70
CA PHE A 30 3.78 3.53 1.76
C PHE A 30 4.95 3.45 2.74
N GLY A 31 6.18 3.23 2.25
CA GLY A 31 7.38 3.13 3.11
C GLY A 31 7.64 4.41 3.91
N LEU A 32 7.47 5.57 3.27
CA LEU A 32 7.61 6.88 3.93
C LEU A 32 6.56 7.08 5.02
N ASN A 33 5.32 6.66 4.79
CA ASN A 33 4.26 6.85 5.78
C ASN A 33 4.45 5.97 7.01
N ILE A 34 4.88 4.70 6.82
CA ILE A 34 5.30 3.84 7.93
C ILE A 34 6.39 4.51 8.77
N LYS A 35 7.40 5.09 8.11
CA LYS A 35 8.48 5.82 8.78
C LYS A 35 7.95 7.01 9.59
N LYS A 36 7.08 7.84 9.00
CA LYS A 36 6.48 9.00 9.68
C LYS A 36 5.71 8.59 10.93
N ILE A 37 4.85 7.57 10.82
CA ILE A 37 4.04 7.07 11.94
C ILE A 37 4.95 6.52 13.04
N ARG A 38 5.95 5.70 12.68
CA ARG A 38 6.93 5.16 13.64
C ARG A 38 7.66 6.29 14.38
N GLU A 39 8.16 7.28 13.66
CA GLU A 39 8.92 8.39 14.23
C GLU A 39 8.05 9.31 15.10
N SER A 40 6.77 9.52 14.74
CA SER A 40 5.82 10.25 15.60
C SER A 40 5.55 9.57 16.94
N LYS A 41 5.79 8.25 17.03
CA LYS A 41 5.70 7.46 18.26
C LYS A 41 7.02 7.35 19.02
N GLY A 42 8.09 7.99 18.53
CA GLY A 42 9.42 7.95 19.16
C GLY A 42 10.11 6.59 19.07
N LEU A 43 9.65 5.69 18.18
CA LEU A 43 10.17 4.34 18.07
C LEU A 43 11.37 4.28 17.12
N THR A 44 12.41 3.55 17.47
CA THR A 44 13.46 3.16 16.52
C THR A 44 12.96 2.04 15.60
N GLN A 45 13.67 1.78 14.50
CA GLN A 45 13.38 0.62 13.64
C GLN A 45 13.51 -0.72 14.39
N LEU A 46 14.40 -0.78 15.39
CA LEU A 46 14.55 -1.98 16.23
C LEU A 46 13.36 -2.15 17.17
N ASP A 47 12.85 -1.05 17.73
CA ASP A 47 11.66 -1.08 18.59
C ASP A 47 10.44 -1.56 17.82
N LEU A 48 10.23 -1.06 16.59
CA LEU A 48 9.14 -1.53 15.74
C LEU A 48 9.29 -3.02 15.38
N ALA A 49 10.49 -3.47 15.02
CA ALA A 49 10.74 -4.89 14.76
C ALA A 49 10.41 -5.77 15.98
N THR A 50 10.83 -5.32 17.16
CA THR A 50 10.55 -6.01 18.44
C THR A 50 9.06 -6.05 18.73
N ALA A 51 8.36 -4.94 18.58
CA ALA A 51 6.91 -4.86 18.77
C ALA A 51 6.16 -5.80 17.80
N MET A 52 6.59 -5.87 16.54
CA MET A 52 6.00 -6.79 15.57
C MET A 52 6.24 -8.26 15.92
N ASN A 53 7.42 -8.60 16.43
CA ASN A 53 7.76 -9.96 16.84
C ASN A 53 6.96 -10.42 18.08
N ASN A 54 6.51 -9.50 18.92
CA ASN A 54 5.68 -9.82 20.10
C ASN A 54 4.23 -10.19 19.75
N ILE A 55 3.77 -9.91 18.53
CA ILE A 55 2.37 -10.19 18.11
C ILE A 55 2.19 -11.66 17.74
N ASP A 56 3.12 -12.22 16.96
CA ASP A 56 3.02 -13.59 16.45
C ASP A 56 4.40 -14.08 16.00
N SER A 57 4.77 -15.27 16.48
CA SER A 57 6.07 -15.92 16.27
C SER A 57 6.23 -16.55 14.88
N ALA A 58 5.21 -16.58 14.02
CA ALA A 58 5.30 -17.26 12.72
C ALA A 58 6.32 -16.64 11.74
N SER A 59 6.74 -15.38 11.95
CA SER A 59 7.77 -14.73 11.13
C SER A 59 8.56 -13.75 11.98
N PHE A 60 9.86 -14.02 12.12
CA PHE A 60 10.80 -13.12 12.75
C PHE A 60 11.14 -11.93 11.82
N ILE A 61 11.12 -10.73 12.37
CA ILE A 61 11.44 -9.48 11.67
C ILE A 61 12.61 -8.82 12.37
N ASP A 62 13.63 -8.46 11.60
CA ASP A 62 14.77 -7.71 12.09
C ASP A 62 14.67 -6.22 11.71
N LYS A 63 15.55 -5.41 12.30
CA LYS A 63 15.68 -3.98 11.96
C LYS A 63 15.89 -3.77 10.45
N THR A 64 16.65 -4.64 9.79
CA THR A 64 16.96 -4.54 8.35
C THR A 64 15.69 -4.62 7.51
N THR A 65 14.77 -5.51 7.88
CA THR A 65 13.47 -5.66 7.21
C THR A 65 12.66 -4.38 7.33
N ILE A 66 12.56 -3.78 8.52
CA ILE A 66 11.90 -2.48 8.71
C ILE A 66 12.54 -1.41 7.81
N SER A 67 13.87 -1.32 7.80
CA SER A 67 14.59 -0.38 6.92
C SER A 67 14.29 -0.61 5.44
N ARG A 68 14.22 -1.87 4.98
CA ARG A 68 13.86 -2.18 3.59
C ARG A 68 12.42 -1.77 3.26
N ILE A 69 11.49 -1.91 4.20
CA ILE A 69 10.09 -1.49 4.04
C ILE A 69 10.04 0.04 3.89
N GLU A 70 10.64 0.78 4.82
CA GLU A 70 10.61 2.24 4.85
C GLU A 70 11.28 2.88 3.62
N ASN A 71 12.25 2.18 3.02
CA ASN A 71 12.96 2.63 1.82
C ASN A 71 12.41 2.02 0.52
N ALA A 72 11.23 1.38 0.56
CA ALA A 72 10.58 0.75 -0.60
C ALA A 72 11.42 -0.32 -1.33
N ARG A 73 12.37 -0.96 -0.62
CA ARG A 73 13.30 -1.98 -1.14
C ARG A 73 12.78 -3.42 -1.02
N THR A 74 11.51 -3.59 -0.63
CA THR A 74 10.86 -4.89 -0.55
C THR A 74 9.40 -4.80 -0.97
N ASN A 75 8.79 -5.94 -1.32
CA ASN A 75 7.35 -6.06 -1.44
C ASN A 75 6.81 -6.63 -0.12
N VAL A 76 6.05 -5.83 0.63
CA VAL A 76 5.49 -6.26 1.91
C VAL A 76 4.35 -7.24 1.70
N THR A 77 4.34 -8.31 2.50
CA THR A 77 3.21 -9.25 2.53
C THR A 77 2.05 -8.64 3.30
N LEU A 78 0.83 -9.13 3.02
CA LEU A 78 -0.36 -8.74 3.79
C LEU A 78 -0.18 -9.01 5.29
N SER A 79 0.40 -10.15 5.68
CA SER A 79 0.68 -10.46 7.08
C SER A 79 1.59 -9.42 7.74
N THR A 80 2.59 -8.92 7.01
CA THR A 80 3.49 -7.85 7.51
C THR A 80 2.73 -6.53 7.68
N ILE A 81 1.85 -6.19 6.74
CA ILE A 81 1.01 -4.98 6.82
C ILE A 81 0.10 -5.03 8.05
N ILE A 82 -0.55 -6.16 8.32
CA ILE A 82 -1.38 -6.32 9.52
C ILE A 82 -0.53 -6.20 10.79
N LYS A 83 0.65 -6.84 10.85
CA LYS A 83 1.56 -6.72 12.00
C LYS A 83 2.05 -5.29 12.21
N LEU A 84 2.31 -4.52 11.14
CA LEU A 84 2.67 -3.11 11.23
C LEU A 84 1.53 -2.30 11.86
N SER A 85 0.30 -2.52 11.43
CA SER A 85 -0.89 -1.82 11.95
C SER A 85 -1.08 -2.09 13.44
N LEU A 86 -0.94 -3.35 13.86
CA LEU A 86 -1.03 -3.73 15.27
C LEU A 86 0.13 -3.16 16.09
N ALA A 87 1.38 -3.26 15.61
CA ALA A 87 2.55 -2.78 16.33
C ALA A 87 2.62 -1.24 16.41
N LEU A 88 2.10 -0.55 15.40
CA LEU A 88 2.00 0.92 15.37
C LEU A 88 0.68 1.40 15.97
N GLU A 89 -0.25 0.53 16.35
CA GLU A 89 -1.56 0.86 16.91
C GLU A 89 -2.32 1.90 16.06
N VAL A 90 -2.39 1.66 14.75
CA VAL A 90 -3.08 2.50 13.77
C VAL A 90 -3.86 1.64 12.79
N ASP A 91 -4.95 2.17 12.23
CA ASP A 91 -5.71 1.50 11.17
C ASP A 91 -4.84 1.35 9.91
N VAL A 92 -4.86 0.15 9.29
CA VAL A 92 -4.13 -0.18 8.06
C VAL A 92 -4.36 0.85 6.95
N LYS A 93 -5.57 1.44 6.86
CA LYS A 93 -5.88 2.45 5.84
C LYS A 93 -4.95 3.65 5.87
N ILE A 94 -4.45 4.01 7.06
CA ILE A 94 -3.55 5.16 7.24
C ILE A 94 -2.26 4.95 6.47
N PHE A 95 -1.80 3.70 6.27
CA PHE A 95 -0.59 3.42 5.49
C PHE A 95 -0.70 3.81 4.01
N PHE A 96 -1.92 3.95 3.51
CA PHE A 96 -2.24 4.25 2.11
C PHE A 96 -2.90 5.63 1.94
N ASP A 97 -2.94 6.44 3.00
CA ASP A 97 -3.38 7.83 2.93
C ASP A 97 -2.19 8.67 2.42
N PHE A 98 -2.23 8.99 1.12
CA PHE A 98 -1.18 9.71 0.42
C PHE A 98 -1.62 11.14 0.14
N ASP A 99 -0.72 12.10 0.31
CA ASP A 99 -0.92 13.51 -0.08
C ASP A 99 -0.88 13.71 -1.61
#